data_AF-A0A1V5E6L2-F1
#
_entry.id   AF-A0A1V5E6L2-F1
#
_cell.length_a   1.000
_cell.length_b   1.000
_cell.length_c   1.000
_cell.angle_alpha   90.00
_cell.angle_beta   90.00
_cell.angle_gamma   90.00
#
_symmetry.space_group_name_H-M   'P 1'
#
loop_
_entity.id
_entity.type
_entity.pdbx_description
1 polymer ?
#
loop_
_entity_poly.entity_id
_entity_poly.type
_entity_poly.pdbx_seq_one_letter_code
_entity_poly.pdbx_strand_id
1 'polypeptide(L)'
;MFAMIGALVFLGCPWRAALRLAGGDWNAILGLAGLAAGIGIGTLFLRGGYNLGRTQQTHHTAGWMLPLVMIGLLCLLLIFPQVPGEAKSGVLFYSVKGPGAMHAPLAVSLGVGLAIGFIAQRSRFCTMGAIRDFVLFRQMHLLSGFLALIVTALLVNLIIGQFNPGFEGQPVAHTMHLWNFAGMALSGLAFCLAGGCPGRQLFLSGEGDGDAAVFVVGMIVGAGIAHNFGLASSPAGVGPYGIPAVIVGFAVCLFIGFSMRKRIA
;
A
#
# COMPACT_ATOMS: atom_id res chain seq x y z
N MET A 1 -6.43 7.00 4.72
CA MET A 1 -7.58 6.99 3.79
C MET A 1 -7.19 7.28 2.34
N PHE A 2 -6.82 8.51 1.95
CA PHE A 2 -6.54 8.84 0.53
C PHE A 2 -5.44 8.00 -0.12
N ALA A 3 -4.41 7.64 0.65
CA ALA A 3 -3.37 6.72 0.19
C ALA A 3 -3.94 5.35 -0.23
N MET A 4 -4.97 4.86 0.47
CA MET A 4 -5.64 3.61 0.14
C MET A 4 -6.59 3.77 -1.05
N ILE A 5 -7.28 4.92 -1.16
CA ILE A 5 -8.12 5.22 -2.33
C ILE A 5 -7.27 5.22 -3.61
N GLY A 6 -6.13 5.92 -3.62
CA GLY A 6 -5.21 5.91 -4.76
C GLY A 6 -4.69 4.52 -5.09
N ALA A 7 -4.33 3.74 -4.07
CA ALA A 7 -3.86 2.36 -4.23
C ALA A 7 -4.95 1.45 -4.81
N LEU A 8 -6.20 1.60 -4.38
CA LEU A 8 -7.34 0.82 -4.89
C LEU A 8 -7.80 1.28 -6.27
N VAL A 9 -7.58 2.54 -6.63
CA VAL A 9 -7.76 2.99 -8.01
C VAL A 9 -6.73 2.32 -8.94
N PHE A 10 -5.47 2.17 -8.51
CA PHE A 10 -4.47 1.40 -9.27
C PHE A 10 -4.62 -0.14 -9.12
N LEU A 11 -5.43 -0.60 -8.18
CA LEU A 11 -5.53 -2.01 -7.75
C LEU A 11 -4.25 -2.58 -7.13
N GLY A 12 -3.43 -1.76 -6.47
CA GLY A 12 -2.22 -2.24 -5.81
C GLY A 12 -1.50 -1.23 -4.94
N CYS A 13 -0.53 -1.75 -4.19
CA CYS A 13 0.45 -0.98 -3.43
C CYS A 13 1.83 -1.06 -4.12
N PRO A 14 2.88 -0.38 -3.62
CA PRO A 14 4.20 -0.43 -4.23
C PRO A 14 4.76 -1.86 -4.40
N TRP A 15 4.49 -2.75 -3.43
CA TRP A 15 4.90 -4.14 -3.48
C TRP A 15 4.14 -4.93 -4.55
N ARG A 16 2.82 -4.75 -4.63
CA ARG A 16 2.02 -5.37 -5.69
C ARG A 16 2.38 -4.83 -7.07
N ALA A 17 2.69 -3.54 -7.20
CA ALA A 17 3.15 -2.95 -8.46
C ALA A 17 4.46 -3.60 -8.92
N ALA A 18 5.42 -3.80 -8.01
CA ALA A 18 6.66 -4.52 -8.31
C ALA A 18 6.42 -5.96 -8.75
N LEU A 19 5.54 -6.69 -8.05
CA LEU A 19 5.19 -8.08 -8.39
C LEU A 19 4.41 -8.18 -9.71
N ARG A 20 3.51 -7.24 -10.00
CA ARG A 20 2.79 -7.13 -11.28
C ARG A 20 3.75 -6.87 -12.43
N LEU A 21 4.68 -5.94 -12.26
CA LEU A 21 5.73 -5.67 -13.25
C LEU A 21 6.57 -6.93 -13.52
N ALA A 22 6.96 -7.64 -12.47
CA ALA A 22 7.71 -8.89 -12.57
C ALA A 22 6.92 -10.03 -13.24
N GLY A 23 5.58 -10.00 -13.18
CA GLY A 23 4.69 -10.91 -13.89
C GLY A 23 4.42 -10.53 -15.36
N GLY A 24 4.93 -9.38 -15.83
CA GLY A 24 4.76 -8.90 -17.21
C GLY A 24 3.67 -7.85 -17.41
N ASP A 25 3.04 -7.34 -16.35
CA ASP A 25 2.05 -6.27 -16.45
C ASP A 25 2.70 -4.90 -16.67
N TRP A 26 2.62 -4.40 -17.90
CA TRP A 26 3.17 -3.09 -18.25
C TRP A 26 2.40 -1.90 -17.67
N ASN A 27 1.16 -2.08 -17.21
CA ASN A 27 0.47 -1.03 -16.46
C ASN A 27 1.16 -0.70 -15.14
N ALA A 28 1.92 -1.65 -14.58
CA ALA A 28 2.69 -1.42 -13.38
C ALA A 28 3.82 -0.41 -13.58
N ILE A 29 4.34 -0.24 -14.81
CA ILE A 29 5.33 0.80 -15.12
C ILE A 29 4.72 2.18 -14.85
N LEU A 30 3.51 2.42 -15.33
CA LEU A 30 2.81 3.69 -15.10
C LEU A 30 2.45 3.89 -13.63
N GLY A 31 2.08 2.81 -12.93
CA GLY A 31 1.88 2.84 -11.49
C GLY A 31 3.15 3.21 -10.73
N LEU A 32 4.30 2.62 -11.06
CA LEU A 32 5.59 2.93 -10.42
C LEU A 32 6.09 4.34 -10.78
N ALA A 33 5.90 4.78 -12.02
CA ALA A 33 6.19 6.14 -12.45
C ALA A 33 5.31 7.15 -11.69
N GLY A 34 4.01 6.86 -11.54
CA GLY A 34 3.08 7.64 -10.74
C GLY A 34 3.52 7.71 -9.28
N LEU A 35 3.84 6.57 -8.68
CA LEU A 35 4.36 6.48 -7.32
C LEU A 35 5.61 7.36 -7.14
N ALA A 36 6.57 7.28 -8.08
CA ALA A 36 7.78 8.07 -8.04
C ALA A 36 7.50 9.57 -8.17
N ALA A 37 6.61 9.97 -9.07
CA ALA A 37 6.18 11.37 -9.23
C ALA A 37 5.52 11.90 -7.97
N GLY A 38 4.59 11.14 -7.37
CA GLY A 38 3.91 11.50 -6.12
C GLY A 38 4.88 11.66 -4.95
N ILE A 39 5.81 10.71 -4.78
CA ILE A 39 6.87 10.82 -3.78
C ILE A 39 7.74 12.03 -4.05
N GLY A 40 8.11 12.28 -5.32
CA GLY A 40 8.85 13.45 -5.75
C GLY A 40 8.19 14.76 -5.30
N ILE A 41 6.89 14.92 -5.54
CA ILE A 41 6.11 16.07 -5.04
C ILE A 41 6.18 16.14 -3.51
N GLY A 42 5.98 15.01 -2.82
CA GLY A 42 6.15 14.91 -1.37
C GLY A 42 7.54 15.36 -0.88
N THR A 43 8.60 15.01 -1.61
CA THR A 43 9.97 15.40 -1.26
C THR A 43 10.20 16.91 -1.38
N LEU A 44 9.51 17.58 -2.30
CA LEU A 44 9.55 19.05 -2.41
C LEU A 44 8.92 19.70 -1.17
N PHE A 45 7.83 19.13 -0.64
CA PHE A 45 7.25 19.56 0.64
C PHE A 45 8.23 19.39 1.80
N LEU A 46 8.91 18.24 1.89
CA LEU A 46 9.92 17.98 2.91
C LEU A 46 11.11 18.95 2.83
N ARG A 47 11.60 19.24 1.62
CA ARG A 47 12.64 20.27 1.40
C ARG A 47 12.15 21.67 1.77
N GLY A 48 10.87 21.95 1.56
CA GLY A 48 10.22 23.22 1.88
C GLY A 48 9.80 23.39 3.35
N GLY A 49 10.30 22.56 4.27
CA GLY A 49 10.05 22.72 5.71
C GLY A 49 8.86 21.96 6.27
N TYR A 50 8.23 21.05 5.50
CA TYR A 50 7.28 20.09 6.05
C TYR A 50 8.00 19.13 6.99
N ASN A 51 7.47 18.94 8.21
CA ASN A 51 8.02 18.02 9.19
C ASN A 51 6.89 17.20 9.81
N LEU A 52 7.12 15.90 9.94
CA LEU A 52 6.21 14.93 10.57
C LEU A 52 6.12 15.10 12.09
N GLY A 53 6.97 15.94 12.68
CA GLY A 53 7.05 16.14 14.12
C GLY A 53 8.19 15.35 14.74
N ARG A 54 8.37 15.48 16.05
CA ARG A 54 9.34 14.67 16.81
C ARG A 54 8.62 13.44 17.34
N THR A 55 9.28 12.28 17.22
CA THR A 55 8.85 11.07 17.92
C THR A 55 8.90 11.31 19.42
N GLN A 56 7.79 11.00 20.09
CA GLN A 56 7.65 11.10 21.54
C GLN A 56 7.47 9.70 22.12
N GLN A 57 8.10 9.45 23.27
CA GLN A 57 7.84 8.23 24.01
C GLN A 57 6.42 8.27 24.56
N THR A 58 5.67 7.20 24.33
CA THR A 58 4.30 7.04 24.81
C THR A 58 4.20 5.82 25.72
N HIS A 59 3.03 5.58 26.30
CA HIS A 59 2.79 4.40 27.12
C HIS A 59 2.87 3.12 26.30
N HIS A 60 3.46 2.07 26.88
CA HIS A 60 3.57 0.75 26.24
C HIS A 60 2.22 0.23 25.72
N THR A 61 1.13 0.52 26.43
CA THR A 61 -0.23 0.13 26.04
C THR A 61 -0.62 0.63 24.64
N ALA A 62 -0.18 1.82 24.25
CA ALA A 62 -0.44 2.36 22.92
C ALA A 62 0.22 1.50 21.82
N GLY A 63 1.41 0.95 22.09
CA GLY A 63 2.10 0.05 21.16
C GLY A 63 1.42 -1.32 21.01
N TRP A 64 0.73 -1.80 22.05
CA TRP A 64 -0.02 -3.05 22.00
C TRP A 64 -1.37 -2.95 21.28
N MET A 65 -1.90 -1.74 21.07
CA MET A 65 -3.24 -1.55 20.52
C MET A 65 -3.44 -2.23 19.16
N LEU A 66 -2.59 -1.95 18.16
CA LEU A 66 -2.78 -2.52 16.83
C LEU A 66 -2.53 -4.04 16.80
N PRO A 67 -1.46 -4.60 17.41
CA PRO A 67 -1.31 -6.04 17.52
C PRO A 67 -2.53 -6.74 18.14
N LEU A 68 -3.10 -6.19 19.21
CA LEU A 68 -4.30 -6.74 19.84
C LEU A 68 -5.53 -6.67 18.92
N VAL A 69 -5.70 -5.58 18.18
CA VAL A 69 -6.77 -5.48 17.16
C VAL A 69 -6.60 -6.56 16.09
N MET A 70 -5.38 -6.79 15.59
CA MET A 70 -5.12 -7.83 14.58
C MET A 70 -5.34 -9.24 15.11
N ILE A 71 -4.96 -9.51 16.37
CA ILE A 71 -5.26 -10.77 17.06
C ILE A 71 -6.79 -10.93 17.19
N GLY A 72 -7.51 -9.87 17.56
CA GLY A 72 -8.97 -9.89 17.62
C GLY A 72 -9.62 -10.22 16.27
N LEU A 73 -9.14 -9.63 15.17
CA LEU A 73 -9.60 -9.96 13.82
C LEU A 73 -9.27 -11.41 13.43
N LEU A 74 -8.12 -11.93 13.85
CA LEU A 74 -7.74 -13.34 13.64
C LEU A 74 -8.65 -14.28 14.44
N CYS A 75 -8.96 -13.96 15.69
CA CYS A 75 -9.91 -14.72 16.51
C CYS A 75 -11.31 -14.71 15.89
N LEU A 76 -11.78 -13.57 15.37
CA LEU A 76 -13.05 -13.48 14.65
C LEU A 76 -13.10 -14.42 13.44
N LEU A 77 -12.01 -14.51 12.67
CA LEU A 77 -11.91 -15.45 11.54
C LEU A 77 -12.01 -16.92 11.99
N LEU A 78 -11.45 -17.27 13.15
CA LEU A 78 -11.51 -18.64 13.69
C LEU A 78 -12.90 -19.01 14.25
N ILE A 79 -13.62 -18.03 14.82
CA ILE A 79 -14.97 -18.23 15.36
C ILE A 79 -16.02 -18.30 14.24
N PHE A 80 -15.86 -17.47 13.20
CA PHE A 80 -16.78 -17.40 12.06
C PHE A 80 -16.08 -17.80 10.77
N PRO A 81 -15.72 -19.09 10.58
CA PRO A 81 -14.96 -19.53 9.42
C PRO A 81 -15.74 -19.35 8.11
N GLN A 82 -15.00 -19.30 7.00
CA GLN A 82 -15.58 -19.25 5.67
C GLN A 82 -16.30 -20.56 5.34
N VAL A 83 -17.62 -20.49 5.15
CA VAL A 83 -18.44 -21.61 4.69
C VAL A 83 -18.45 -21.63 3.15
N PRO A 84 -18.12 -22.75 2.48
CA PRO A 84 -18.10 -22.81 1.03
C PRO A 84 -19.45 -22.43 0.41
N GLY A 85 -19.45 -21.42 -0.46
CA GLY A 85 -20.65 -20.96 -1.18
C GLY A 85 -21.50 -19.91 -0.44
N GLU A 86 -21.26 -19.67 0.84
CA GLU A 86 -21.97 -18.63 1.59
C GLU A 86 -21.18 -17.31 1.61
N ALA A 87 -21.86 -16.21 1.29
CA ALA A 87 -21.26 -14.88 1.29
C ALA A 87 -21.09 -14.30 2.71
N LYS A 88 -21.62 -14.98 3.74
CA LYS A 88 -21.66 -14.48 5.11
C LYS A 88 -21.56 -15.64 6.10
N SER A 89 -20.68 -15.50 7.08
CA SER A 89 -20.60 -16.39 8.25
C SER A 89 -20.68 -15.51 9.49
N GLY A 90 -21.80 -15.58 10.20
CA GLY A 90 -22.07 -14.72 11.37
C GLY A 90 -21.96 -13.23 11.04
N VAL A 91 -20.92 -12.58 11.58
CA VAL A 91 -20.65 -11.14 11.40
C VAL A 91 -19.73 -10.84 10.20
N LEU A 92 -19.00 -11.84 9.70
CA LEU A 92 -18.02 -11.67 8.63
C LEU A 92 -18.65 -11.88 7.25
N PHE A 93 -18.31 -10.97 6.32
CA PHE A 93 -18.64 -11.08 4.91
C PHE A 93 -17.46 -11.67 4.16
N TYR A 94 -17.71 -12.72 3.38
CA TYR A 94 -16.69 -13.43 2.63
C TYR A 94 -16.80 -13.14 1.13
N SER A 95 -15.64 -12.99 0.50
CA SER A 95 -15.56 -12.88 -0.95
C SER A 95 -15.72 -14.28 -1.57
N VAL A 96 -16.81 -14.49 -2.30
CA VAL A 96 -17.09 -15.79 -2.95
C VAL A 96 -16.29 -15.95 -4.25
N LYS A 97 -15.91 -14.84 -4.91
CA LYS A 97 -15.18 -14.82 -6.18
C LYS A 97 -14.12 -13.72 -6.19
N GLY A 98 -13.08 -13.95 -6.98
CA GLY A 98 -12.02 -12.96 -7.20
C GLY A 98 -10.86 -13.07 -6.21
N PRO A 99 -9.97 -12.06 -6.17
CA PRO A 99 -8.69 -12.15 -5.44
C PRO A 99 -8.84 -12.35 -3.93
N GLY A 100 -9.94 -11.86 -3.34
CA GLY A 100 -10.21 -12.03 -1.92
C GLY A 100 -10.58 -13.47 -1.52
N ALA A 101 -11.05 -14.28 -2.47
CA ALA A 101 -11.37 -15.69 -2.25
C ALA A 101 -10.16 -16.61 -2.44
N MET A 102 -9.13 -16.14 -3.16
CA MET A 102 -7.93 -16.90 -3.50
C MET A 102 -6.85 -16.68 -2.45
N HIS A 103 -6.92 -17.40 -1.33
CA HIS A 103 -5.94 -17.32 -0.26
C HIS A 103 -5.25 -18.67 -0.02
N ALA A 104 -4.00 -18.61 0.45
CA ALA A 104 -3.28 -19.80 0.90
C ALA A 104 -3.88 -20.32 2.23
N PRO A 105 -3.59 -21.58 2.63
CA PRO A 105 -3.97 -22.08 3.93
C PRO A 105 -3.51 -21.15 5.05
N LEU A 106 -4.35 -20.99 6.09
CA LEU A 106 -4.14 -20.00 7.15
C LEU A 106 -2.76 -20.15 7.83
N ALA A 107 -2.36 -21.38 8.15
CA ALA A 107 -1.08 -21.66 8.78
C ALA A 107 0.12 -21.22 7.92
N VAL A 108 0.04 -21.46 6.61
CA VAL A 108 1.10 -21.04 5.66
C VAL A 108 1.14 -19.52 5.57
N SER A 109 -0.01 -18.87 5.48
CA SER A 109 -0.11 -17.40 5.44
C SER A 109 0.47 -16.75 6.71
N LEU A 110 0.19 -17.32 7.90
CA LEU A 110 0.73 -16.84 9.17
C LEU A 110 2.25 -17.07 9.26
N GLY A 111 2.74 -18.26 8.91
CA GLY A 111 4.16 -18.57 8.94
C GLY A 111 4.98 -17.67 8.01
N VAL A 112 4.54 -17.52 6.76
CA VAL A 112 5.19 -16.65 5.78
C VAL A 112 5.05 -15.17 6.17
N GLY A 113 3.88 -14.75 6.69
CA GLY A 113 3.66 -13.39 7.17
C GLY A 113 4.59 -13.00 8.32
N LEU A 114 4.79 -13.88 9.29
CA LEU A 114 5.74 -13.68 10.40
C LEU A 114 7.19 -13.63 9.90
N ALA A 115 7.58 -14.52 9.01
CA ALA A 115 8.93 -14.54 8.43
C ALA A 115 9.23 -13.26 7.64
N ILE A 116 8.31 -12.87 6.74
CA ILE A 116 8.41 -11.61 5.99
C ILE A 116 8.43 -10.41 6.93
N GLY A 117 7.56 -10.39 7.94
CA GLY A 117 7.51 -9.33 8.95
C GLY A 117 8.85 -9.17 9.67
N PHE A 118 9.45 -10.27 10.13
CA PHE A 118 10.76 -10.26 10.78
C PHE A 118 11.88 -9.74 9.88
N ILE A 119 11.94 -10.21 8.63
CA ILE A 119 12.96 -9.77 7.65
C ILE A 119 12.75 -8.29 7.30
N ALA A 120 11.52 -7.88 7.07
CA ALA A 120 11.19 -6.51 6.67
C ALA A 120 11.43 -5.50 7.80
N GLN A 121 11.17 -5.90 9.05
CA GLN A 121 11.48 -5.13 10.25
C GLN A 121 13.00 -4.90 10.38
N ARG A 122 13.81 -5.96 10.26
CA ARG A 122 15.29 -5.90 10.29
C ARG A 122 15.88 -5.05 9.16
N SER A 123 15.37 -5.24 7.94
CA SER A 123 15.87 -4.53 6.74
C SER A 123 15.36 -3.10 6.60
N ARG A 124 14.39 -2.69 7.43
CA ARG A 124 13.70 -1.38 7.34
C ARG A 124 13.14 -1.09 5.94
N PHE A 125 12.74 -2.12 5.21
CA PHE A 125 12.33 -2.04 3.81
C PHE A 125 11.22 -0.99 3.61
N CYS A 126 11.46 -0.02 2.73
CA CYS A 126 10.50 1.05 2.44
C CYS A 126 10.66 1.55 1.01
N THR A 127 9.69 1.26 0.14
CA THR A 127 9.70 1.76 -1.24
C THR A 127 9.63 3.29 -1.32
N MET A 128 8.91 3.92 -0.39
CA MET A 128 8.86 5.38 -0.32
C MET A 128 10.24 5.95 0.02
N GLY A 129 10.89 5.39 1.05
CA GLY A 129 12.25 5.78 1.46
C GLY A 129 13.27 5.55 0.34
N ALA A 130 13.19 4.41 -0.36
CA ALA A 130 14.05 4.11 -1.51
C ALA A 130 14.02 5.20 -2.58
N ILE A 131 12.82 5.62 -2.99
CA ILE A 131 12.65 6.67 -4.01
C ILE A 131 13.04 8.04 -3.45
N ARG A 132 12.60 8.37 -2.24
CA ARG A 132 12.92 9.66 -1.59
C ARG A 132 14.42 9.84 -1.43
N ASP A 133 15.12 8.84 -0.87
CA ASP A 133 16.54 8.93 -0.54
C ASP A 133 17.39 8.93 -1.82
N PHE A 134 16.94 8.26 -2.88
CA PHE A 134 17.54 8.39 -4.21
C PHE A 134 17.37 9.80 -4.77
N VAL A 135 16.17 10.39 -4.72
CA VAL A 135 15.89 11.74 -5.23
C VAL A 135 16.61 12.84 -4.42
N LEU A 136 16.67 12.70 -3.09
CA LEU A 136 17.28 13.71 -2.21
C LEU A 136 18.79 13.59 -2.10
N PHE A 137 19.30 12.37 -1.89
CA PHE A 137 20.68 12.11 -1.47
C PHE A 137 21.43 11.19 -2.44
N ARG A 138 20.80 10.73 -3.53
CA ARG A 138 21.35 9.73 -4.47
C ARG A 138 21.84 8.45 -3.78
N GLN A 139 21.19 8.06 -2.69
CA GLN A 139 21.53 6.84 -1.95
C GLN A 139 20.80 5.62 -2.53
N MET A 140 21.55 4.58 -2.90
CA MET A 140 21.03 3.40 -3.60
C MET A 140 20.68 2.23 -2.67
N HIS A 141 20.98 2.29 -1.38
CA HIS A 141 20.87 1.13 -0.49
C HIS A 141 19.44 0.58 -0.36
N LEU A 142 18.44 1.44 -0.15
CA LEU A 142 17.04 1.01 -0.12
C LEU A 142 16.48 0.72 -1.52
N LEU A 143 16.99 1.41 -2.54
CA LEU A 143 16.58 1.20 -3.93
C LEU A 143 17.07 -0.15 -4.46
N SER A 144 18.27 -0.59 -4.11
CA SER A 144 18.79 -1.91 -4.48
C SER A 144 17.94 -3.03 -3.88
N GLY A 145 17.43 -2.89 -2.66
CA GLY A 145 16.47 -3.83 -2.08
C GLY A 145 15.16 -3.91 -2.88
N PHE A 146 14.63 -2.76 -3.33
CA PHE A 146 13.43 -2.72 -4.16
C PHE A 146 13.66 -3.33 -5.56
N LEU A 147 14.82 -3.07 -6.16
CA LEU A 147 15.22 -3.69 -7.43
C LEU A 147 15.44 -5.19 -7.28
N ALA A 148 16.07 -5.64 -6.19
CA ALA A 148 16.27 -7.05 -5.90
C ALA A 148 14.94 -7.81 -5.80
N LEU A 149 13.91 -7.19 -5.21
CA LEU A 149 12.55 -7.75 -5.20
C LEU A 149 12.02 -7.95 -6.64
N ILE A 150 12.12 -6.92 -7.50
CA ILE A 150 11.62 -6.99 -8.87
C ILE A 150 12.37 -8.08 -9.66
N VAL A 151 13.70 -8.09 -9.59
CA VAL A 151 14.54 -9.05 -10.32
C VAL A 151 14.29 -10.48 -9.83
N THR A 152 14.24 -10.70 -8.52
CA THR A 152 13.99 -12.03 -7.95
C THR A 152 12.59 -12.51 -8.32
N ALA A 153 11.58 -11.64 -8.21
CA ALA A 153 10.22 -11.98 -8.62
C ALA A 153 10.13 -12.29 -10.12
N LEU A 154 10.86 -11.57 -10.97
CA LEU A 154 10.90 -11.82 -12.40
C LEU A 154 11.50 -13.20 -12.70
N LEU A 155 12.64 -13.52 -12.08
CA LEU A 155 13.30 -14.83 -12.23
C LEU A 155 12.37 -15.97 -11.78
N VAL A 156 11.70 -15.81 -10.64
CA VAL A 156 10.73 -16.81 -10.16
C VAL A 156 9.54 -16.95 -11.11
N ASN A 157 9.00 -15.85 -11.63
CA ASN A 157 7.91 -15.90 -12.63
C ASN A 157 8.34 -16.59 -13.92
N LEU A 158 9.59 -16.40 -14.37
CA LEU A 158 10.14 -17.09 -15.54
C LEU A 158 10.32 -18.59 -15.28
N ILE A 159 10.81 -18.97 -14.10
CA ILE A 159 10.99 -20.38 -13.71
C ILE A 159 9.65 -21.12 -13.64
N ILE A 160 8.60 -20.46 -13.12
CA ILE A 160 7.26 -21.04 -12.96
C ILE A 160 6.40 -20.86 -14.24
N GLY A 161 6.88 -20.13 -15.25
CA GLY A 161 6.16 -19.89 -16.50
C GLY A 161 4.95 -18.95 -16.37
N GLN A 162 4.93 -18.08 -15.35
CA GLN A 162 3.85 -17.12 -15.08
C GLN A 162 4.11 -15.72 -15.68
N PHE A 163 5.20 -15.53 -16.41
CA PHE A 163 5.50 -14.27 -17.08
C PHE A 163 4.63 -14.11 -18.33
N ASN A 164 3.67 -13.18 -18.29
CA ASN A 164 2.81 -12.85 -19.42
C ASN A 164 2.96 -11.35 -19.75
N PRO A 165 3.77 -10.97 -20.74
CA PRO A 165 3.99 -9.57 -21.07
C PRO A 165 2.78 -8.95 -21.78
N GLY A 166 2.24 -7.86 -21.24
CA GLY A 166 1.12 -7.17 -21.90
C GLY A 166 0.46 -6.10 -21.04
N PHE A 167 -0.40 -5.30 -21.68
CA PHE A 167 -1.25 -4.31 -21.00
C PHE A 167 -2.65 -4.86 -20.70
N GLU A 168 -3.14 -5.82 -21.47
CA GLU A 168 -4.49 -6.38 -21.38
C GLU A 168 -4.46 -7.78 -20.76
N GLY A 169 -5.59 -8.21 -20.17
CA GLY A 169 -5.71 -9.55 -19.59
C GLY A 169 -4.86 -9.80 -18.34
N GLN A 170 -4.28 -8.75 -17.76
CA GLN A 170 -3.42 -8.86 -16.59
C GLN A 170 -4.23 -9.05 -15.29
N PRO A 171 -3.75 -9.89 -14.35
CA PRO A 171 -4.48 -10.19 -13.14
C PRO A 171 -4.57 -8.96 -12.23
N VAL A 172 -5.80 -8.59 -11.84
CA VAL A 172 -6.06 -7.49 -10.89
C VAL A 172 -5.50 -6.16 -11.41
N ALA A 173 -5.67 -5.91 -12.70
CA ALA A 173 -5.20 -4.72 -13.41
C ALA A 173 -6.27 -4.22 -14.39
N HIS A 174 -6.27 -2.91 -14.66
CA HIS A 174 -7.03 -2.30 -15.75
C HIS A 174 -6.12 -1.48 -16.65
N THR A 175 -6.56 -1.24 -17.88
CA THR A 175 -5.78 -0.58 -18.94
C THR A 175 -5.85 0.95 -18.91
N MET A 176 -6.63 1.55 -18.00
CA MET A 176 -6.67 3.01 -17.86
C MET A 176 -5.37 3.59 -17.29
N HIS A 177 -4.43 3.83 -18.20
CA HIS A 177 -3.07 4.31 -17.97
C HIS A 177 -3.00 5.60 -17.14
N LEU A 178 -3.83 6.59 -17.45
CA LEU A 178 -3.86 7.86 -16.71
C LEU A 178 -4.21 7.67 -15.24
N TRP A 179 -5.19 6.81 -14.95
CA TRP A 179 -5.64 6.56 -13.58
C TRP A 179 -4.72 5.61 -12.82
N ASN A 180 -4.03 4.71 -13.52
CA ASN A 180 -2.93 3.94 -12.94
C ASN A 180 -1.81 4.86 -12.42
N PHE A 181 -1.42 5.85 -13.24
CA PHE A 181 -0.43 6.86 -12.87
C PHE A 181 -0.96 7.76 -11.74
N ALA A 182 -2.14 8.35 -11.91
CA ALA A 182 -2.70 9.32 -10.95
C ALA A 182 -3.01 8.68 -9.59
N GLY A 183 -3.56 7.46 -9.56
CA GLY A 183 -3.84 6.74 -8.31
C GLY A 183 -2.58 6.42 -7.52
N MET A 184 -1.52 5.97 -8.19
CA MET A 184 -0.24 5.73 -7.53
C MET A 184 0.50 7.02 -7.18
N ALA A 185 0.35 8.10 -7.94
CA ALA A 185 0.88 9.41 -7.59
C ALA A 185 0.21 9.99 -6.34
N LEU A 186 -1.11 9.86 -6.19
CA LEU A 186 -1.80 10.21 -4.96
C LEU A 186 -1.29 9.38 -3.78
N SER A 187 -1.14 8.07 -4.00
CA SER A 187 -0.61 7.16 -2.98
C SER A 187 0.80 7.54 -2.56
N GLY A 188 1.70 7.80 -3.52
CA GLY A 188 3.08 8.21 -3.28
C GLY A 188 3.18 9.52 -2.52
N LEU A 189 2.37 10.51 -2.89
CA LEU A 189 2.30 11.78 -2.18
C LEU A 189 1.85 11.57 -0.73
N ALA A 190 0.77 10.82 -0.52
CA ALA A 190 0.25 10.53 0.81
C ALA A 190 1.24 9.71 1.67
N PHE A 191 1.95 8.74 1.09
CA PHE A 191 2.99 7.96 1.77
C PHE A 191 4.16 8.84 2.20
N CYS A 192 4.56 9.79 1.36
CA CYS A 192 5.64 10.73 1.67
C CYS A 192 5.22 11.67 2.80
N LEU A 193 4.01 12.23 2.74
CA LEU A 193 3.44 13.08 3.81
C LEU A 193 3.18 12.33 5.12
N ALA A 194 2.99 11.02 5.08
CA ALA A 194 2.81 10.18 6.27
C ALA A 194 4.13 9.53 6.76
N GLY A 195 5.26 9.75 6.08
CA GLY A 195 6.56 9.24 6.50
C GLY A 195 6.81 7.74 6.23
N GLY A 196 5.96 7.05 5.47
CA GLY A 196 6.15 5.62 5.18
C GLY A 196 5.21 5.06 4.12
N CYS A 197 5.66 4.01 3.42
CA CYS A 197 4.79 3.20 2.56
C CYS A 197 3.95 2.20 3.39
N PRO A 198 2.88 1.58 2.84
CA PRO A 198 1.97 0.71 3.58
C PRO A 198 2.67 -0.41 4.37
N GLY A 199 3.65 -1.07 3.74
CA GLY A 199 4.43 -2.12 4.39
C GLY A 199 5.22 -1.57 5.58
N ARG A 200 5.91 -0.43 5.40
CA ARG A 200 6.68 0.19 6.48
C ARG A 200 5.78 0.57 7.67
N GLN A 201 4.57 1.05 7.41
CA GLN A 201 3.62 1.42 8.46
C GLN A 201 3.11 0.19 9.23
N LEU A 202 2.94 -0.96 8.56
CA LEU A 202 2.65 -2.23 9.23
C LEU A 202 3.81 -2.69 10.12
N PHE A 203 5.06 -2.54 9.69
CA PHE A 203 6.21 -2.93 10.51
C PHE A 203 6.41 -2.00 11.71
N LEU A 204 6.33 -0.68 11.49
CA LEU A 204 6.45 0.33 12.55
C LEU A 204 5.37 0.17 13.63
N SER A 205 4.13 -0.08 13.21
CA SER A 205 3.04 -0.34 14.17
C SER A 205 3.25 -1.62 14.98
N GLY A 206 3.91 -2.63 14.40
CA GLY A 206 4.37 -3.82 15.14
C GLY A 206 5.53 -3.55 16.10
N GLU A 207 6.34 -2.51 15.84
CA GLU A 207 7.39 -2.03 16.76
C GLU A 207 6.84 -1.13 17.88
N GLY A 208 5.55 -0.80 17.85
CA GLY A 208 4.86 0.03 18.83
C GLY A 208 4.70 1.50 18.44
N ASP A 209 4.90 1.85 17.17
CA ASP A 209 4.67 3.21 16.66
C ASP A 209 3.15 3.49 16.53
N GLY A 210 2.66 4.42 17.34
CA GLY A 210 1.25 4.82 17.38
C GLY A 210 0.79 5.58 16.14
N ASP A 211 1.64 6.41 15.54
CA ASP A 211 1.29 7.17 14.33
C ASP A 211 1.14 6.21 13.14
N ALA A 212 2.03 5.21 13.06
CA ALA A 212 1.93 4.12 12.11
C ALA A 212 0.66 3.28 12.33
N ALA A 213 0.28 3.02 13.58
CA ALA A 213 -0.96 2.31 13.90
C ALA A 213 -2.19 3.07 13.40
N VAL A 214 -2.26 4.39 13.62
CA VAL A 214 -3.33 5.25 13.09
C VAL A 214 -3.35 5.21 11.56
N PHE A 215 -2.18 5.22 10.91
CA PHE A 215 -2.09 5.08 9.46
C PHE A 215 -2.66 3.74 8.97
N VAL A 216 -2.33 2.63 9.63
CA VAL A 216 -2.84 1.29 9.28
C VAL A 216 -4.35 1.21 9.47
N VAL A 217 -4.89 1.71 10.59
CA VAL A 217 -6.35 1.79 10.80
C VAL A 217 -6.99 2.65 9.71
N GLY A 218 -6.40 3.80 9.39
CA GLY A 218 -6.86 4.67 8.31
C GLY A 218 -6.75 4.06 6.90
N MET A 219 -5.90 3.05 6.71
CA MET A 219 -5.84 2.23 5.51
C MET A 219 -7.00 1.23 5.47
N ILE A 220 -7.28 0.54 6.58
CA ILE A 220 -8.40 -0.42 6.69
C ILE A 220 -9.73 0.30 6.46
N VAL A 221 -9.96 1.41 7.17
CA VAL A 221 -11.17 2.23 7.02
C VAL A 221 -11.26 2.79 5.60
N GLY A 222 -10.14 3.26 5.04
CA GLY A 222 -10.09 3.75 3.66
C GLY A 222 -10.43 2.68 2.62
N ALA A 223 -9.99 1.44 2.84
CA ALA A 223 -10.36 0.32 1.98
C ALA A 223 -11.85 -0.01 2.09
N GLY A 224 -12.39 -0.03 3.32
CA GLY A 224 -13.82 -0.19 3.56
C GLY A 224 -14.65 0.86 2.83
N ILE A 225 -14.29 2.14 2.95
CA ILE A 225 -14.97 3.23 2.23
C ILE A 225 -14.83 3.03 0.72
N ALA A 226 -13.65 2.74 0.21
CA ALA A 226 -13.43 2.61 -1.22
C ALA A 226 -14.24 1.46 -1.86
N HIS A 227 -14.38 0.34 -1.16
CA HIS A 227 -15.18 -0.79 -1.64
C HIS A 227 -16.70 -0.55 -1.51
N ASN A 228 -17.16 0.14 -0.46
CA ASN A 228 -18.58 0.39 -0.25
C ASN A 228 -19.14 1.53 -1.12
N PHE A 229 -18.34 2.57 -1.39
CA PHE A 229 -18.75 3.73 -2.17
C PHE A 229 -18.36 3.66 -3.65
N GLY A 230 -17.91 2.50 -4.15
CA GLY A 230 -17.55 2.33 -5.56
C GLY A 230 -16.36 3.19 -6.01
N LEU A 231 -15.43 3.50 -5.09
CA LEU A 231 -14.18 4.21 -5.41
C LEU A 231 -13.10 3.25 -5.91
N ALA A 232 -13.13 2.00 -5.43
CA ALA A 232 -12.17 0.97 -5.83
C ALA A 232 -12.37 0.58 -7.30
N SER A 233 -11.26 0.41 -8.02
CA SER A 233 -11.29 -0.07 -9.39
C SER A 233 -11.57 -1.58 -9.45
N SER A 234 -11.78 -2.08 -10.66
CA SER A 234 -11.85 -3.49 -11.01
C SER A 234 -11.09 -3.72 -12.33
N PRO A 235 -10.87 -4.97 -12.77
CA PRO A 235 -10.28 -5.24 -14.08
C PRO A 235 -11.07 -4.63 -15.25
N ALA A 236 -12.37 -4.40 -15.09
CA ALA A 236 -13.21 -3.73 -16.08
C ALA A 236 -12.94 -2.21 -16.17
N GLY A 237 -12.27 -1.63 -15.17
CA GLY A 237 -11.96 -0.21 -15.12
C GLY A 237 -12.08 0.40 -13.73
N VAL A 238 -11.89 1.71 -13.70
CA VAL A 238 -11.99 2.58 -12.52
C VAL A 238 -13.43 2.64 -12.06
N GLY A 239 -13.63 2.56 -10.75
CA GLY A 239 -14.96 2.65 -10.14
C GLY A 239 -15.65 3.98 -10.49
N PRO A 240 -17.00 4.04 -10.47
CA PRO A 240 -17.76 5.23 -10.87
C PRO A 240 -17.31 6.52 -10.18
N TYR A 241 -16.89 6.40 -8.92
CA TYR A 241 -16.44 7.53 -8.10
C TYR A 241 -14.92 7.53 -7.84
N GLY A 242 -14.16 6.61 -8.45
CA GLY A 242 -12.71 6.53 -8.26
C GLY A 242 -11.98 7.77 -8.77
N ILE A 243 -12.39 8.29 -9.93
CA ILE A 243 -11.86 9.51 -10.55
C ILE A 243 -12.00 10.74 -9.63
N PRO A 244 -13.23 11.14 -9.22
CA PRO A 244 -13.39 12.29 -8.34
C PRO A 244 -12.69 12.08 -7.00
N ALA A 245 -12.66 10.86 -6.46
CA ALA A 245 -11.97 10.57 -5.21
C ALA A 245 -10.44 10.80 -5.30
N VAL A 246 -9.81 10.49 -6.43
CA VAL A 246 -8.39 10.78 -6.67
C VAL A 246 -8.14 12.28 -6.74
N ILE A 247 -9.00 13.03 -7.45
CA ILE A 247 -8.88 14.49 -7.58
C ILE A 247 -9.01 15.17 -6.21
N VAL A 248 -10.03 14.81 -5.45
CA VAL A 248 -10.24 15.31 -4.08
C VAL A 248 -9.06 14.91 -3.18
N GLY A 249 -8.57 13.68 -3.30
CA GLY A 249 -7.40 13.22 -2.57
C GLY A 249 -6.16 14.07 -2.84
N PHE A 250 -5.91 14.43 -4.10
CA PHE A 250 -4.82 15.35 -4.44
C PHE A 250 -5.02 16.73 -3.84
N ALA A 251 -6.21 17.30 -3.96
CA ALA A 251 -6.52 18.61 -3.39
C ALA A 251 -6.24 18.63 -1.88
N VAL A 252 -6.68 17.61 -1.15
CA VAL A 252 -6.46 17.49 0.30
C VAL A 252 -4.98 17.26 0.64
N CYS A 253 -4.31 16.33 -0.03
CA CYS A 253 -2.89 16.07 0.23
C CYS A 253 -2.00 17.27 -0.09
N LEU A 254 -2.29 18.00 -1.17
CA LEU A 254 -1.58 19.23 -1.50
C LEU A 254 -1.87 20.32 -0.45
N PHE A 255 -3.13 20.50 -0.05
CA PHE A 255 -3.50 21.43 1.02
C PHE A 255 -2.73 21.14 2.32
N ILE A 256 -2.68 19.88 2.76
CA ILE A 256 -1.89 19.45 3.93
C ILE A 256 -0.40 19.77 3.74
N GLY A 257 0.14 19.42 2.57
CA GLY A 257 1.53 19.68 2.23
C GLY A 257 1.90 21.16 2.26
N PHE A 258 1.00 22.06 1.83
CA PHE A 258 1.23 23.52 1.86
C PHE A 258 1.03 24.14 3.24
N SER A 259 -0.03 23.74 3.95
CA SER A 259 -0.43 24.31 5.24
C SER A 259 0.49 23.95 6.40
N MET A 260 1.04 22.73 6.42
CA MET A 260 1.88 22.23 7.51
C MET A 260 3.38 22.47 7.31
N ARG A 261 3.76 23.38 6.41
CA ARG A 261 5.16 23.81 6.28
C ARG A 261 5.48 24.79 7.40
N LYS A 262 6.60 24.58 8.10
CA LYS A 262 7.16 25.68 8.91
C LYS A 262 7.61 26.77 7.94
N ARG A 263 7.18 28.02 8.16
CA ARG A 263 7.77 29.17 7.43
C ARG A 263 9.27 29.10 7.66
N ILE A 264 10.02 28.89 6.59
CA ILE A 264 11.43 29.20 6.56
C ILE A 264 11.45 30.73 6.59
N ALA A 265 11.80 31.31 7.75
CA ALA A 265 12.02 32.74 7.90
C ALA A 265 13.25 33.17 7.09
#